data_AF-A0A1V4AW27-F1
#
_entry.id   AF-A0A1V4AW27-F1
#
_cell.length_a   1.000
_cell.length_b   1.000
_cell.length_c   1.000
_cell.angle_alpha   90.00
_cell.angle_beta   90.00
_cell.angle_gamma   90.00
#
_symmetry.space_group_name_H-M   'P 1'
#
loop_
_entity.id
_entity.type
_entity.pdbx_description
1 polymer ?
#
loop_
_entity_poly.entity_id
_entity_poly.type
_entity_poly.pdbx_seq_one_letter_code
_entity_poly.pdbx_strand_id
1 'polypeptide(L)'
;MKVTMVGISGSGKTTYMSSLYETLGDAGQNDAGFSLAPRSVQQFDKAILSVGDFSRFSLVDKFKWPDGTQQTTVWPFTVYYQSKPVTYFDWIDYRGGILTEITDALDANDSSEAATSEISDLASHIELSNAVILVADAFVLTYYSNIKEARHRSRPQDS
;
A
#
# COMPACT_ATOMS: atom_id res chain seq x y z
N MET A 1 -8.73 -5.60 -11.12
CA MET A 1 -7.42 -6.10 -10.67
C MET A 1 -7.15 -5.62 -9.25
N LYS A 2 -6.26 -6.26 -8.51
CA LYS A 2 -5.85 -5.85 -7.16
C LYS A 2 -4.33 -5.83 -7.03
N VAL A 3 -3.82 -4.78 -6.40
CA VAL A 3 -2.42 -4.64 -6.01
C VAL A 3 -2.39 -4.38 -4.51
N THR A 4 -1.75 -5.26 -3.75
CA THR A 4 -1.59 -5.09 -2.30
C THR A 4 -0.18 -4.63 -1.99
N MET A 5 -0.06 -3.52 -1.26
CA MET A 5 1.21 -2.99 -0.76
C MET A 5 1.27 -3.15 0.76
N VAL A 6 2.37 -3.70 1.25
CA VAL A 6 2.62 -3.90 2.67
C VAL A 6 4.10 -3.68 2.98
N GLY A 7 4.38 -3.28 4.21
CA GLY A 7 5.74 -2.97 4.66
C GLY A 7 5.68 -2.37 6.06
N ILE A 8 6.78 -2.43 6.79
CA ILE A 8 6.86 -1.88 8.16
C ILE A 8 6.63 -0.37 8.21
N SER A 9 6.36 0.17 9.39
CA SER A 9 6.30 1.63 9.59
C SER A 9 7.64 2.27 9.20
N GLY A 10 7.58 3.42 8.54
CA GLY A 10 8.77 4.13 8.07
C GLY A 10 9.42 3.57 6.79
N SER A 11 8.95 2.46 6.22
CA SER A 11 9.61 1.85 5.05
C SER A 11 9.50 2.63 3.73
N GLY A 12 8.80 3.76 3.70
CA GLY A 12 8.67 4.60 2.51
C GLY A 12 7.45 4.29 1.62
N LYS A 13 6.49 3.48 2.09
CA LYS A 13 5.23 3.19 1.37
C LYS A 13 4.50 4.43 0.86
N THR A 14 4.25 5.40 1.75
CA THR A 14 3.54 6.63 1.37
C THR A 14 4.32 7.42 0.32
N THR A 15 5.63 7.57 0.50
CA THR A 15 6.51 8.23 -0.47
C THR A 15 6.46 7.55 -1.84
N TYR A 16 6.51 6.22 -1.88
CA TYR A 16 6.38 5.46 -3.11
C TYR A 16 5.05 5.75 -3.83
N MET A 17 3.93 5.76 -3.09
CA MET A 17 2.62 6.07 -3.66
C MET A 17 2.51 7.50 -4.18
N SER A 18 3.08 8.46 -3.47
CA SER A 18 3.11 9.86 -3.91
C SER A 18 3.88 10.00 -5.22
N SER A 19 5.07 9.39 -5.33
CA SER A 19 5.88 9.43 -6.55
C SER A 19 5.23 8.67 -7.71
N LEU A 20 4.56 7.55 -7.43
CA LEU A 20 3.77 6.82 -8.45
C LEU A 20 2.68 7.71 -9.03
N TYR A 21 1.92 8.39 -8.17
CA TYR A 21 0.84 9.27 -8.59
C TYR A 21 1.35 10.55 -9.25
N GLU A 22 2.51 11.09 -8.85
CA GLU A 22 3.15 12.20 -9.57
C GLU A 22 3.54 11.78 -10.99
N THR A 23 4.14 10.60 -11.13
CA THR A 23 4.64 10.09 -12.42
C THR A 23 3.50 9.71 -13.38
N LEU A 24 2.41 9.16 -12.84
CA LEU A 24 1.32 8.59 -13.65
C LEU A 24 0.00 9.38 -13.55
N GLY A 25 -0.17 10.30 -12.61
CA GLY A 25 -1.42 11.02 -12.39
C GLY A 25 -1.70 12.09 -13.45
N ASP A 26 -0.66 12.59 -14.11
CA ASP A 26 -0.80 13.64 -15.13
C ASP A 26 -1.18 13.03 -16.49
N ALA A 27 -2.48 12.76 -16.67
CA ALA A 27 -3.28 12.58 -17.89
C ALA A 27 -2.59 12.09 -19.20
N GLY A 28 -1.54 11.27 -19.12
CA GLY A 28 -0.79 10.74 -20.27
C GLY A 28 0.30 11.67 -20.80
N GLN A 29 0.78 12.63 -20.02
CA GLN A 29 1.91 13.51 -20.38
C GLN A 29 3.29 12.86 -20.19
N ASN A 30 3.35 11.64 -19.64
CA ASN A 30 4.59 10.87 -19.68
C ASN A 30 4.82 10.24 -21.06
N ASP A 31 6.08 10.08 -21.45
CA ASP A 31 6.49 9.53 -22.75
C ASP A 31 5.99 8.08 -22.98
N ALA A 32 5.60 7.37 -21.92
CA ALA A 32 5.07 6.02 -21.98
C ALA A 32 3.57 5.98 -22.37
N GLY A 33 2.86 7.11 -22.29
CA GLY A 33 1.44 7.23 -22.64
C GLY A 33 0.47 6.61 -21.65
N PHE A 34 0.92 6.12 -20.49
CA PHE A 34 0.07 5.54 -19.45
C PHE A 34 -0.26 6.56 -18.37
N SER A 35 -1.49 6.55 -17.84
CA SER A 35 -1.82 7.38 -16.68
C SER A 35 -2.83 6.72 -15.74
N LEU A 36 -2.87 7.21 -14.50
CA LEU A 36 -3.77 6.80 -13.44
C LEU A 36 -4.74 7.93 -13.13
N ALA A 37 -6.02 7.59 -12.99
CA ALA A 37 -6.99 8.50 -12.39
C ALA A 37 -7.91 7.74 -11.43
N PRO A 38 -8.36 8.37 -10.33
CA PRO A 38 -9.41 7.81 -9.47
C PRO A 38 -10.65 7.42 -10.28
N ARG A 39 -11.33 6.34 -9.88
CA ARG A 39 -12.53 5.84 -10.59
C ARG A 39 -13.74 6.78 -10.53
N SER A 40 -13.83 7.67 -9.53
CA SER A 40 -14.90 8.67 -9.45
C SER A 40 -14.41 9.99 -8.84
N VAL A 41 -15.14 11.08 -9.12
CA VAL A 41 -14.83 12.42 -8.56
C VAL A 41 -14.99 12.47 -7.03
N GLN A 42 -15.90 11.69 -6.45
CA GLN A 42 -16.04 11.59 -4.99
C GLN A 42 -14.85 10.83 -4.36
N GLN A 43 -14.28 9.87 -5.09
CA GLN A 43 -13.04 9.20 -4.72
C GLN A 43 -11.82 10.07 -5.03
N PHE A 44 -11.94 10.99 -5.99
CA PHE A 44 -10.96 12.01 -6.32
C PHE A 44 -10.76 12.97 -5.16
N ASP A 45 -11.80 13.49 -4.51
CA ASP A 45 -11.62 14.37 -3.34
C ASP A 45 -10.92 13.66 -2.17
N LYS A 46 -11.25 12.40 -1.87
CA LYS A 46 -10.53 11.63 -0.84
C LYS A 46 -9.10 11.24 -1.25
N ALA A 47 -8.85 10.98 -2.52
CA ALA A 47 -7.54 10.61 -3.06
C ALA A 47 -6.63 11.81 -3.35
N ILE A 48 -7.18 12.97 -3.65
CA ILE A 48 -6.45 14.22 -3.88
C ILE A 48 -6.19 14.92 -2.55
N LEU A 49 -7.11 14.88 -1.59
CA LEU A 49 -6.83 15.38 -0.23
C LEU A 49 -5.83 14.50 0.52
N SER A 50 -5.66 13.23 0.15
CA SER A 50 -4.59 12.39 0.68
C SER A 50 -3.33 12.48 -0.19
N VAL A 51 -3.40 12.15 -1.48
CA VAL A 51 -2.26 12.00 -2.40
C VAL A 51 -1.87 13.31 -3.11
N GLY A 52 -2.83 14.16 -3.45
CA GLY A 52 -2.57 15.49 -4.01
C GLY A 52 -2.01 16.48 -2.98
N ASP A 53 -2.35 16.31 -1.70
CA ASP A 53 -1.63 16.95 -0.60
C ASP A 53 -0.23 16.36 -0.47
N PHE A 54 -0.02 15.04 -0.62
CA PHE A 54 1.32 14.46 -0.55
C PHE A 54 2.29 15.01 -1.61
N SER A 55 1.86 15.21 -2.86
CA SER A 55 2.71 15.80 -3.90
C SER A 55 2.91 17.31 -3.72
N ARG A 56 1.88 18.03 -3.23
CA ARG A 56 2.01 19.46 -2.88
C ARG A 56 2.92 19.69 -1.70
N PHE A 57 2.88 18.86 -0.66
CA PHE A 57 3.74 18.98 0.51
C PHE A 57 5.19 18.55 0.23
N SER A 58 5.43 17.53 -0.61
CA SER A 58 6.79 17.09 -0.94
C SER A 58 7.51 18.03 -1.91
N LEU A 59 6.78 18.74 -2.79
CA LEU A 59 7.39 19.59 -3.82
C LEU A 59 7.46 21.07 -3.43
N VAL A 60 6.52 21.58 -2.63
CA VAL A 60 6.51 23.00 -2.22
C VAL A 60 7.40 23.25 -1.01
N ASP A 61 7.40 22.33 -0.03
CA ASP A 61 8.32 22.35 1.12
C ASP A 61 9.34 21.23 0.94
N LYS A 62 10.48 21.53 0.30
CA LYS A 62 11.56 20.60 -0.11
C LYS A 62 12.19 19.72 0.99
N PHE A 63 11.61 19.66 2.18
CA PHE A 63 12.12 18.93 3.35
C PHE A 63 11.05 18.19 4.15
N LYS A 64 9.78 18.14 3.71
CA LYS A 64 8.72 17.43 4.44
C LYS A 64 8.21 16.21 3.66
N TRP A 65 8.54 15.03 4.18
CA TRP A 65 8.00 13.75 3.70
C TRP A 65 6.55 13.57 4.15
N PRO A 66 5.72 12.83 3.39
CA PRO A 66 4.36 12.54 3.79
C PRO A 66 4.34 11.65 5.05
N ASP A 67 3.32 11.83 5.89
CA ASP A 67 3.11 10.98 7.06
C ASP A 67 2.88 9.52 6.63
N GLY A 68 3.31 8.59 7.48
CA GLY A 68 3.07 7.17 7.25
C GLY A 68 1.58 6.83 7.27
N THR A 69 1.18 5.84 6.47
CA THR A 69 -0.19 5.30 6.43
C THR A 69 -0.63 4.79 7.82
N GLN A 70 -1.62 5.46 8.41
CA GLN A 70 -2.16 5.15 9.75
C GLN A 70 -3.28 4.11 9.70
N GLN A 71 -4.05 4.07 8.61
CA GLN A 71 -5.16 3.15 8.39
C GLN A 71 -5.03 2.50 7.02
N THR A 72 -5.37 1.22 6.94
CA THR A 72 -5.40 0.52 5.65
C THR A 72 -6.35 1.24 4.70
N THR A 73 -5.84 1.59 3.52
CA THR A 73 -6.54 2.43 2.56
C THR A 73 -6.63 1.75 1.21
N VAL A 74 -7.80 1.81 0.59
CA VAL A 74 -8.04 1.29 -0.77
C VAL A 74 -8.20 2.46 -1.73
N TRP A 75 -7.31 2.54 -2.72
CA TRP A 75 -7.36 3.51 -3.81
C TRP A 75 -7.87 2.86 -5.09
N PRO A 76 -9.11 3.16 -5.50
CA PRO A 76 -9.69 2.66 -6.74
C PRO A 76 -9.22 3.48 -7.94
N PHE A 77 -8.40 2.90 -8.81
CA PHE A 77 -7.84 3.55 -10.00
C PHE A 77 -8.38 3.00 -11.32
N THR A 78 -8.39 3.88 -12.32
CA THR A 78 -8.47 3.55 -13.74
C THR A 78 -7.11 3.79 -14.36
N VAL A 79 -6.61 2.82 -15.13
CA VAL A 79 -5.45 2.98 -15.99
C VAL A 79 -5.91 3.44 -17.36
N TYR A 80 -5.26 4.47 -17.89
CA TYR A 80 -5.45 4.96 -19.24
C TYR A 80 -4.20 4.70 -20.06
N TYR A 81 -4.38 4.52 -21.37
CA TYR A 81 -3.32 4.59 -22.38
C TYR A 81 -3.77 5.56 -23.46
N GLN A 82 -2.98 6.61 -23.71
CA GLN A 82 -3.32 7.68 -24.67
C GLN A 82 -4.76 8.21 -24.44
N SER A 83 -5.07 8.53 -23.19
CA SER A 83 -6.38 9.02 -22.72
C SER A 83 -7.56 8.06 -22.90
N LYS A 84 -7.32 6.80 -23.29
CA LYS A 84 -8.37 5.76 -23.36
C LYS A 84 -8.29 4.84 -22.15
N PRO A 85 -9.41 4.55 -21.46
CA PRO A 85 -9.40 3.63 -20.32
C PRO A 85 -9.05 2.21 -20.79
N VAL A 86 -8.11 1.57 -20.10
CA VAL A 86 -7.62 0.23 -20.43
C VAL A 86 -8.09 -0.79 -19.39
N THR A 87 -7.97 -0.47 -18.10
CA THR A 87 -8.35 -1.38 -17.02
C THR A 87 -8.61 -0.65 -15.71
N TYR A 88 -9.23 -1.35 -14.77
CA TYR A 88 -9.48 -0.90 -13.41
C TYR A 88 -8.70 -1.74 -12.41
N PHE A 89 -8.13 -1.09 -11.40
CA PHE A 89 -7.52 -1.81 -10.30
C PHE A 89 -7.68 -1.10 -8.96
N ASP A 90 -7.64 -1.89 -7.90
CA ASP A 90 -7.62 -1.43 -6.52
C ASP A 90 -6.19 -1.51 -6.00
N TRP A 91 -5.65 -0.37 -5.57
CA TRP A 91 -4.42 -0.32 -4.80
C TRP A 91 -4.75 -0.36 -3.32
N ILE A 92 -4.31 -1.39 -2.61
CA ILE A 92 -4.58 -1.58 -1.19
C ILE A 92 -3.28 -1.32 -0.44
N ASP A 93 -3.19 -0.18 0.25
CA ASP A 93 -2.04 0.17 1.09
C ASP A 93 -2.34 -0.15 2.56
N TYR A 94 -1.66 -1.15 3.09
CA TYR A 94 -1.79 -1.54 4.48
C TYR A 94 -0.94 -0.68 5.41
N ARG A 95 -1.47 -0.35 6.58
CA ARG A 95 -0.74 0.44 7.60
C ARG A 95 0.54 -0.27 8.04
N GLY A 96 1.56 0.53 8.39
CA GLY A 96 2.90 0.01 8.69
C GLY A 96 3.00 -0.92 9.91
N GLY A 97 2.05 -0.84 10.85
CA GLY A 97 2.05 -1.65 12.07
C GLY A 97 1.58 -3.11 11.88
N ILE A 98 0.93 -3.42 10.75
CA ILE A 98 0.26 -4.73 10.60
C ILE A 98 1.22 -5.92 10.64
N LEU A 99 2.43 -5.77 10.08
CA LEU A 99 3.43 -6.85 10.09
C LEU A 99 3.98 -7.11 11.50
N THR A 100 4.11 -6.04 12.31
CA THR A 100 4.51 -6.14 13.71
C THR A 100 3.43 -6.87 14.51
N GLU A 101 2.17 -6.51 14.32
CA GLU A 101 1.05 -7.16 14.98
C GLU A 101 0.86 -8.62 14.58
N ILE A 102 1.14 -9.00 13.33
CA ILE A 102 1.17 -10.42 12.92
C ILE A 102 2.23 -11.17 13.73
N THR A 103 3.40 -10.57 13.90
CA THR A 103 4.50 -11.20 14.64
C THR A 103 4.14 -11.31 16.13
N ASP A 104 3.56 -10.25 16.70
CA ASP A 104 3.18 -10.22 18.11
C ASP A 104 1.99 -11.15 18.41
N ALA A 105 1.02 -11.27 17.51
CA ALA A 105 -0.11 -12.21 17.65
C ALA A 105 0.31 -13.68 17.56
N LEU A 106 1.45 -13.98 16.92
CA LEU A 106 2.03 -15.32 16.95
C LEU A 106 2.74 -15.61 18.29
N ASP A 107 3.29 -14.57 18.92
CA ASP A 107 3.99 -14.66 20.20
C ASP A 107 3.05 -14.54 21.43
N ALA A 108 1.87 -13.91 21.27
CA ALA A 108 0.91 -13.64 22.34
C ALA A 108 -0.55 -13.90 21.92
N ASN A 109 -1.33 -14.52 22.82
CA ASN A 109 -2.78 -14.77 22.64
C ASN A 109 -3.68 -13.52 22.81
N ASP A 110 -3.12 -12.31 22.77
CA ASP A 110 -3.82 -11.08 23.15
C ASP A 110 -3.78 -10.02 22.04
N SER A 111 -4.31 -10.38 20.87
CA SER A 111 -4.57 -9.45 19.77
C SER A 111 -6.02 -9.00 19.79
N SER A 112 -6.28 -7.69 19.64
CA SER A 112 -7.66 -7.18 19.53
C SER A 112 -8.39 -7.78 18.32
N GLU A 113 -9.71 -7.98 18.43
CA GLU A 113 -10.55 -8.51 17.34
C GLU A 113 -10.40 -7.72 16.03
N ALA A 114 -10.25 -6.39 16.13
CA ALA A 114 -10.03 -5.52 14.98
C ALA A 114 -8.69 -5.81 14.28
N ALA A 115 -7.62 -6.01 15.05
CA ALA A 115 -6.31 -6.39 14.50
C ALA A 115 -6.38 -7.78 13.84
N THR A 116 -7.03 -8.76 14.48
CA THR A 116 -7.20 -10.10 13.91
C THR A 116 -7.99 -10.07 12.60
N SER A 117 -9.06 -9.27 12.53
CA SER A 117 -9.84 -9.09 11.29
C SER A 117 -8.97 -8.49 10.19
N GLU A 118 -8.22 -7.42 10.48
CA GLU A 118 -7.38 -6.75 9.48
C GLU A 118 -6.24 -7.66 8.98
N ILE A 119 -5.67 -8.49 9.87
CA ILE A 119 -4.68 -9.53 9.49
C ILE A 119 -5.30 -10.57 8.56
N SER A 120 -6.54 -11.01 8.84
CA SER A 120 -7.26 -11.92 7.95
C SER A 120 -7.54 -11.28 6.58
N ASP A 121 -7.90 -10.00 6.57
CA ASP A 121 -8.10 -9.24 5.33
C ASP A 121 -6.79 -9.15 4.54
N LEU A 122 -5.66 -8.92 5.21
CA LEU A 122 -4.34 -8.89 4.56
C LEU A 122 -4.02 -10.24 3.92
N ALA A 123 -4.24 -11.35 4.61
CA ALA A 123 -4.02 -12.69 4.05
C ALA A 123 -4.87 -12.91 2.79
N SER A 124 -6.17 -12.61 2.87
CA SER A 124 -7.08 -12.69 1.72
C SER A 124 -6.64 -11.80 0.55
N HIS A 125 -6.20 -10.58 0.83
CA HIS A 125 -5.72 -9.66 -0.19
C HIS A 125 -4.39 -10.06 -0.81
N ILE A 126 -3.49 -10.70 -0.07
CA ILE A 126 -2.26 -11.28 -0.64
C ILE A 126 -2.63 -12.42 -1.60
N GLU A 127 -3.54 -13.31 -1.21
CA GLU A 127 -3.95 -14.46 -2.04
C GLU A 127 -4.69 -14.05 -3.31
N LEU A 128 -5.57 -13.05 -3.22
CA LEU A 128 -6.44 -12.62 -4.31
C LEU A 128 -5.85 -11.50 -5.18
N SER A 129 -4.68 -10.97 -4.82
CA SER A 129 -4.05 -9.89 -5.58
C SER A 129 -3.37 -10.38 -6.84
N ASN A 130 -3.42 -9.54 -7.88
CA ASN A 130 -2.67 -9.75 -9.11
C ASN A 130 -1.18 -9.42 -8.93
N ALA A 131 -0.86 -8.55 -7.98
CA ALA A 131 0.51 -8.23 -7.59
C ALA A 131 0.57 -7.87 -6.10
N VAL A 132 1.68 -8.25 -5.46
CA VAL A 132 1.98 -7.85 -4.08
C VAL A 132 3.30 -7.09 -4.08
N ILE A 133 3.30 -5.91 -3.46
CA ILE A 133 4.46 -5.05 -3.31
C ILE A 133 4.87 -5.07 -1.84
N LEU A 134 6.05 -5.63 -1.58
CA LEU A 134 6.69 -5.58 -0.28
C LEU A 134 7.67 -4.41 -0.25
N VAL A 135 7.41 -3.43 0.62
CA VAL A 135 8.30 -2.28 0.81
C VAL A 135 9.10 -2.49 2.09
N ALA A 136 10.39 -2.76 1.91
CA ALA A 136 11.31 -2.97 3.01
C ALA A 136 12.44 -1.92 2.96
N ASP A 137 12.77 -1.38 4.13
CA ASP A 137 13.92 -0.50 4.29
C ASP A 137 15.19 -1.34 4.43
N ALA A 138 16.10 -1.21 3.46
CA ALA A 138 17.36 -1.92 3.45
C ALA A 138 18.24 -1.59 4.67
N PHE A 139 18.19 -0.36 5.18
CA PHE A 139 18.88 0.00 6.41
C PHE A 139 18.32 -0.80 7.59
N VAL A 140 16.99 -0.87 7.73
CA VAL A 140 16.35 -1.66 8.79
C VAL A 140 16.70 -3.16 8.65
N LEU A 141 16.65 -3.70 7.43
CA LEU A 141 16.96 -5.11 7.20
C LEU A 141 18.42 -5.49 7.47
N THR A 142 19.35 -4.55 7.30
CA THR A 142 20.79 -4.81 7.45
C THR A 142 21.35 -4.42 8.82
N TYR A 143 20.73 -3.45 9.48
CA TYR A 143 21.24 -2.86 10.73
C TYR A 143 20.73 -3.58 11.99
N TYR A 144 19.53 -4.16 11.96
CA TYR A 144 18.98 -4.91 13.09
C TYR A 144 19.22 -6.41 12.92
N SER A 145 19.88 -7.02 13.91
CA SER A 145 20.32 -8.43 13.89
C SER A 145 19.23 -9.45 14.24
N ASN A 146 18.03 -9.00 14.61
CA ASN A 146 16.95 -9.86 15.08
C ASN A 146 15.82 -9.95 14.03
N ILE A 147 16.02 -10.79 13.01
CA ILE A 147 14.95 -11.16 12.07
C ILE A 147 14.03 -12.16 12.79
N LYS A 148 12.81 -11.74 13.12
CA LYS A 148 11.74 -12.67 13.53
C LYS A 148 11.08 -13.24 12.26
N GLU A 149 11.10 -14.56 12.12
CA GLU A 149 10.47 -15.25 11.00
C GLU A 149 9.08 -15.74 11.39
N ALA A 150 8.04 -15.18 10.76
CA ALA A 150 6.67 -15.67 10.88
C ALA A 150 6.35 -16.61 9.71
N ARG A 151 6.05 -17.89 9.99
CA ARG A 151 5.59 -18.85 8.97
C ARG A 151 4.12 -19.19 9.20
N HIS A 152 3.27 -18.85 8.24
CA HIS A 152 1.92 -19.41 8.19
C HIS A 152 2.02 -20.88 7.73
N ARG A 153 1.73 -21.83 8.62
CA ARG A 153 1.52 -23.22 8.23
C ARG A 153 0.08 -23.35 7.77
N SER A 154 -0.15 -23.45 6.46
CA SER A 154 -1.42 -23.91 5.93
C SER A 154 -1.71 -25.30 6.54
N ARG A 155 -2.83 -25.42 7.27
CA ARG A 155 -3.29 -26.73 7.72
C ARG A 155 -3.58 -27.58 6.48
N PRO A 156 -3.23 -28.87 6.47
CA PRO A 156 -3.75 -29.78 5.45
C PRO A 156 -5.27 -29.67 5.46
N GLN A 157 -5.89 -29.57 4.29
CA GLN A 157 -7.31 -29.88 4.18
C GLN A 157 -7.45 -31.35 4.54
N ASP A 158 -8.00 -31.64 5.72
CA ASP A 158 -8.45 -32.98 6.04
C ASP A 158 -9.66 -33.29 5.14
N SER A 159 -9.43 -34.29 4.27
CA SER A 159 -10.33 -35.06 3.38
C SER A 159 -11.81 -34.71 3.30
#